data_AF-A0A842NB28-F1
#
_entry.id   AF-A0A842NB28-F1
#
_cell.length_a   1.000
_cell.length_b   1.000
_cell.length_c   1.000
_cell.angle_alpha   90.00
_cell.angle_beta   90.00
_cell.angle_gamma   90.00
#
_symmetry.space_group_name_H-M   'P 1'
#
loop_
_entity.id
_entity.type
_entity.pdbx_description
1 polymer ?
#
loop_
_entity_poly.entity_id
_entity_poly.type
_entity_poly.pdbx_seq_one_letter_code
_entity_poly.pdbx_strand_id
1 'polypeptide(L)'
;MIYLDTYINLTGMIPDDLDRGSIRIFKMESMTTTELTDFSIPSLGEVLPATDQIHIYDDDYTNGLYMIAGELTPANVSVSNLTTVQQPGGALRLEWDPEGDLDNPYFGGWRIYRRLSFPFFWPYENASQFNSVIGTEVADLSPQTGSWDDPSSLPDGTCVSYLVMAIDLQGDPDYSHGSAAGWDGDSVQWQCGDATPPHIRVANMWHEVTFDNTSGENIH
;
A
#
# COMPACT_ATOMS: atom_id res chain seq x y z
N MET A 1 -11.29 12.71 51.25
CA MET A 1 -11.37 11.96 50.00
C MET A 1 -11.52 12.98 48.90
N ILE A 2 -10.62 12.96 47.91
CA ILE A 2 -10.70 13.85 46.76
C ILE A 2 -11.21 12.96 45.63
N TYR A 3 -12.27 13.41 44.98
CA TYR A 3 -12.82 12.75 43.80
C TYR A 3 -12.68 13.70 42.61
N LEU A 4 -12.66 13.13 41.42
CA LEU A 4 -12.78 13.85 40.16
C LEU A 4 -14.10 13.47 39.50
N ASP A 5 -14.81 14.48 39.01
CA ASP A 5 -15.95 14.33 38.11
C ASP A 5 -15.72 15.33 36.98
N THR A 6 -15.47 14.84 35.78
CA THR A 6 -15.11 15.68 34.63
C THR A 6 -15.68 15.16 33.32
N TYR A 7 -15.93 16.12 32.43
CA TYR A 7 -16.38 15.90 31.06
C TYR A 7 -15.36 16.50 30.10
N ILE A 8 -14.79 15.66 29.24
CA ILE A 8 -13.77 16.05 28.26
C ILE A 8 -14.41 15.97 26.89
N ASN A 9 -14.34 17.05 26.11
CA ASN A 9 -14.83 17.05 24.73
C ASN A 9 -13.82 16.35 23.81
N LEU A 10 -14.28 15.39 23.02
CA LEU A 10 -13.46 14.66 22.07
C LEU A 10 -13.24 15.44 20.77
N THR A 11 -14.14 16.37 20.44
CA THR A 11 -14.06 17.16 19.21
C THR A 11 -12.74 17.93 19.15
N GLY A 12 -11.95 17.70 18.10
CA GLY A 12 -10.65 18.32 17.89
C GLY A 12 -9.50 17.73 18.72
N MET A 13 -9.78 16.78 19.63
CA MET A 13 -8.76 15.93 20.28
C MET A 13 -8.58 14.62 19.52
N ILE A 14 -9.67 14.03 19.06
CA ILE A 14 -9.70 12.76 18.34
C ILE A 14 -10.37 12.99 16.98
N PRO A 15 -9.80 12.46 15.88
CA PRO A 15 -10.40 12.55 14.55
C PRO A 15 -11.83 12.00 14.51
N ASP A 16 -12.72 12.67 13.76
CA ASP A 16 -14.16 12.36 13.72
C ASP A 16 -14.48 11.01 13.05
N ASP A 17 -13.55 10.49 12.24
CA ASP A 17 -13.58 9.20 11.57
C ASP A 17 -13.26 8.02 12.50
N LEU A 18 -12.67 8.27 13.68
CA LEU A 18 -12.45 7.21 14.67
C LEU A 18 -13.78 6.76 15.30
N ASP A 19 -14.07 5.47 15.26
CA ASP A 19 -15.25 4.89 15.91
C ASP A 19 -15.24 5.17 17.42
N ARG A 20 -16.18 6.00 17.88
CA ARG A 20 -16.35 6.34 19.30
C ARG A 20 -16.67 5.12 20.16
N GLY A 21 -17.25 4.06 19.59
CA GLY A 21 -17.52 2.80 20.28
C GLY A 21 -16.25 2.00 20.60
N SER A 22 -15.18 2.19 19.83
CA SER A 22 -13.88 1.56 20.06
C SER A 22 -13.07 2.20 21.18
N ILE A 23 -13.40 3.45 21.54
CA ILE A 23 -12.63 4.22 22.51
C ILE A 23 -12.70 3.58 23.89
N ARG A 24 -11.54 3.47 24.55
CA ARG A 24 -11.33 2.99 25.91
C ARG A 24 -10.50 4.02 26.68
N ILE A 25 -10.76 4.11 27.97
CA ILE A 25 -10.06 5.03 28.87
C ILE A 25 -9.42 4.20 29.98
N PHE A 26 -8.12 4.39 30.16
CA PHE A 26 -7.34 3.71 31.19
C PHE A 26 -6.77 4.72 32.18
N LYS A 27 -6.66 4.32 33.45
CA LYS A 27 -5.92 5.07 34.47
C LYS A 27 -4.45 4.70 34.41
N MET A 28 -3.60 5.69 34.62
CA MET A 28 -2.14 5.52 34.67
C MET A 28 -1.58 6.04 35.99
N GLU A 29 -0.64 5.31 36.59
CA GLU A 29 0.04 5.79 37.80
C GLU A 29 1.14 6.83 37.51
N SER A 30 1.76 6.76 36.34
CA SER A 30 2.82 7.66 35.91
C SER A 30 2.99 7.62 34.39
N MET A 31 3.53 8.68 33.80
CA MET A 31 3.97 8.69 32.38
C MET A 31 5.19 7.79 32.13
N THR A 32 5.84 7.30 33.18
CA THR A 32 7.04 6.44 33.09
C THR A 32 6.72 4.95 33.23
N THR A 33 5.51 4.60 33.65
CA THR A 33 5.06 3.21 33.79
C THR A 33 4.15 2.85 32.63
N THR A 34 4.22 1.59 32.19
CA THR A 34 3.38 1.05 31.10
C THR A 34 2.12 0.35 31.62
N GLU A 35 1.91 0.37 32.94
CA GLU A 35 0.75 -0.28 33.54
C GLU A 35 -0.50 0.57 33.30
N LEU A 36 -1.41 0.01 32.51
CA LEU A 36 -2.74 0.54 32.26
C LEU A 36 -3.71 -0.19 33.17
N THR A 37 -4.53 0.57 33.90
CA THR A 37 -5.54 0.01 34.80
C THR A 37 -6.92 0.44 34.36
N ASP A 38 -7.86 -0.51 34.33
CA ASP A 38 -9.26 -0.21 34.10
C ASP A 38 -9.88 0.48 35.32
N PHE A 39 -10.96 1.23 35.06
CA PHE A 39 -11.78 1.78 36.13
C PHE A 39 -12.51 0.65 36.88
N SER A 40 -12.50 0.73 38.21
CA SER A 40 -13.26 -0.17 39.07
C SER A 40 -14.27 0.62 39.88
N ILE A 41 -15.45 0.03 40.06
CA ILE A 41 -16.56 0.62 40.81
C ILE A 41 -16.05 1.05 42.20
N PRO A 42 -16.35 2.28 42.65
CA PRO A 42 -17.34 3.22 42.09
C PRO A 42 -16.82 4.14 40.97
N SER A 43 -15.55 4.07 40.61
CA SER A 43 -14.99 4.88 39.52
C SER A 43 -15.43 4.35 38.14
N LEU A 44 -15.57 5.23 37.17
CA LEU A 44 -15.92 4.89 35.78
C LEU A 44 -15.28 5.87 34.80
N GLY A 45 -14.92 5.36 33.63
CA GLY A 45 -14.59 6.14 32.44
C GLY A 45 -15.48 5.66 31.31
N GLU A 46 -16.35 6.52 30.81
CA GLU A 46 -17.28 6.20 29.73
C GLU A 46 -17.22 7.23 28.61
N VAL A 47 -17.45 6.75 27.39
CA VAL A 47 -17.64 7.61 26.22
C VAL A 47 -19.13 7.86 26.07
N LEU A 48 -19.50 9.11 25.84
CA LEU A 48 -20.85 9.60 25.61
C LEU A 48 -20.96 10.03 24.13
N PRO A 49 -21.30 9.12 23.21
CA PRO A 49 -21.27 9.42 21.77
C PRO A 49 -22.27 10.49 21.36
N ALA A 50 -23.39 10.61 22.08
CA ALA A 50 -24.44 11.59 21.79
C ALA A 50 -23.99 13.05 21.99
N THR A 51 -23.00 13.28 22.84
CA THR A 51 -22.45 14.62 23.13
C THR A 51 -20.98 14.75 22.75
N ASP A 52 -20.39 13.72 22.13
CA ASP A 52 -18.97 13.62 21.78
C ASP A 52 -18.03 13.92 22.97
N GLN A 53 -18.35 13.33 24.13
CA GLN A 53 -17.63 13.58 25.37
C GLN A 53 -17.16 12.29 26.04
N ILE A 54 -16.09 12.39 26.81
CA ILE A 54 -15.70 11.39 27.80
C ILE A 54 -16.15 11.90 29.17
N HIS A 55 -16.82 11.05 29.94
CA HIS A 55 -17.12 11.27 31.35
C HIS A 55 -16.20 10.40 32.20
N ILE A 56 -15.44 11.04 33.09
CA ILE A 56 -14.57 10.36 34.05
C ILE A 56 -15.06 10.73 35.45
N TYR A 57 -15.47 9.71 36.19
CA TYR A 57 -15.69 9.78 37.61
C TYR A 57 -14.65 8.91 38.32
N ASP A 58 -13.83 9.53 39.16
CA ASP A 58 -12.74 8.88 39.88
C ASP A 58 -12.86 9.16 41.37
N ASP A 59 -13.30 8.14 42.12
CA ASP A 59 -13.55 8.24 43.57
C ASP A 59 -12.25 8.16 44.40
N ASP A 60 -11.16 7.68 43.79
CA ASP A 60 -9.83 7.59 44.38
C ASP A 60 -8.82 8.37 43.52
N TYR A 61 -9.08 9.66 43.38
CA TYR A 61 -8.28 10.54 42.54
C TYR A 61 -6.86 10.73 43.11
N THR A 62 -5.84 10.39 42.32
CA THR A 62 -4.43 10.49 42.70
C THR A 62 -3.66 11.54 41.90
N ASN A 63 -3.60 11.40 40.57
CA ASN A 63 -2.67 12.15 39.72
C ASN A 63 -3.30 12.73 38.44
N GLY A 64 -4.54 12.36 38.10
CA GLY A 64 -5.24 12.82 36.89
C GLY A 64 -4.64 12.35 35.56
N LEU A 65 -3.83 11.29 35.57
CA LEU A 65 -3.26 10.71 34.34
C LEU A 65 -4.20 9.63 33.78
N TYR A 66 -4.71 9.89 32.59
CA TYR A 66 -5.59 8.99 31.85
C TYR A 66 -5.08 8.81 30.43
N MET A 67 -5.14 7.58 29.93
CA MET A 67 -4.86 7.24 28.54
C MET A 67 -6.16 6.98 27.81
N ILE A 68 -6.30 7.58 26.64
CA ILE A 68 -7.40 7.31 25.72
C ILE A 68 -6.83 6.50 24.56
N ALA A 69 -7.43 5.36 24.27
CA ALA A 69 -7.07 4.49 23.16
C ALA A 69 -8.31 4.15 22.35
N GLY A 70 -8.18 3.95 21.05
CA GLY A 70 -9.26 3.50 20.18
C GLY A 70 -8.72 2.63 19.06
N GLU A 71 -9.60 1.92 18.38
CA GLU A 71 -9.23 1.10 17.23
C GLU A 71 -9.32 1.93 15.97
N LEU A 72 -8.23 1.96 15.20
CA LEU A 72 -8.22 2.55 13.88
C LEU A 72 -8.89 1.58 12.91
N THR A 73 -9.91 2.06 12.20
CA THR A 73 -10.44 1.33 11.06
C THR A 73 -9.45 1.44 9.90
N PRO A 74 -9.04 0.32 9.28
CA PRO A 74 -8.19 0.36 8.09
C PRO A 74 -8.81 1.24 7.01
N ALA A 75 -7.98 2.02 6.31
CA ALA A 75 -8.44 2.81 5.19
C ALA A 75 -9.01 1.87 4.10
N ASN A 76 -10.20 2.19 3.60
CA ASN A 76 -10.82 1.41 2.53
C ASN A 76 -10.21 1.85 1.19
N VAL A 77 -9.12 1.19 0.79
CA VAL A 77 -8.34 1.50 -0.41
C VAL A 77 -8.19 0.27 -1.30
N SER A 78 -8.03 0.47 -2.60
CA SER A 78 -7.85 -0.63 -3.54
C SER A 78 -6.90 -0.27 -4.68
N VAL A 79 -6.31 -1.30 -5.26
CA VAL A 79 -5.48 -1.22 -6.46
C VAL A 79 -6.27 -1.82 -7.61
N SER A 80 -6.64 -1.02 -8.61
CA SER A 80 -7.29 -1.50 -9.83
C SER A 80 -6.36 -1.40 -11.04
N ASN A 81 -6.64 -2.19 -12.07
CA ASN A 81 -5.89 -2.20 -13.34
C ASN A 81 -4.36 -2.38 -13.20
N LEU A 82 -3.90 -3.15 -12.20
CA LEU A 82 -2.47 -3.37 -11.98
C LEU A 82 -1.85 -4.20 -13.12
N THR A 83 -1.00 -3.55 -13.90
CA THR A 83 -0.31 -4.15 -15.05
C THR A 83 1.19 -3.94 -14.97
N THR A 84 1.92 -4.81 -15.65
CA THR A 84 3.36 -4.64 -15.88
C THR A 84 3.63 -4.27 -17.32
N VAL A 85 4.32 -3.16 -17.54
CA VAL A 85 4.76 -2.66 -18.84
C VAL A 85 6.24 -2.97 -19.02
N GLN A 86 6.57 -3.67 -20.10
CA GLN A 86 7.96 -3.95 -20.45
C GLN A 86 8.63 -2.71 -21.06
N GLN A 87 9.85 -2.43 -20.61
CA GLN A 87 10.70 -1.34 -21.06
C GLN A 87 12.00 -1.88 -21.70
N PRO A 88 12.72 -1.07 -22.50
CA PRO A 88 13.96 -1.49 -23.13
C PRO A 88 15.00 -2.02 -22.13
N GLY A 89 15.77 -3.02 -22.55
CA GLY A 89 16.86 -3.58 -21.73
C GLY A 89 16.38 -4.41 -20.55
N GLY A 90 15.19 -5.02 -20.65
CA GLY A 90 14.62 -5.87 -19.60
C GLY A 90 14.14 -5.10 -18.37
N ALA A 91 14.01 -3.78 -18.46
CA ALA A 91 13.36 -2.97 -17.43
C ALA A 91 11.85 -3.22 -17.43
N LEU A 92 11.22 -3.08 -16.26
CA LEU A 92 9.78 -3.25 -16.08
C LEU A 92 9.24 -2.05 -15.30
N ARG A 93 8.01 -1.65 -15.64
CA ARG A 93 7.25 -0.61 -14.95
C ARG A 93 5.91 -1.16 -14.52
N LEU A 94 5.53 -0.91 -13.28
CA LEU A 94 4.19 -1.17 -12.79
C LEU A 94 3.31 0.05 -13.01
N GLU A 95 2.08 -0.18 -13.44
CA GLU A 95 1.05 0.86 -13.61
C GLU A 95 -0.26 0.34 -13.01
N TRP A 96 -0.93 1.17 -12.20
CA TRP A 96 -2.21 0.87 -11.56
C TRP A 96 -2.97 2.15 -11.24
N ASP A 97 -4.26 1.99 -10.98
CA ASP A 97 -5.14 3.05 -10.52
C ASP A 97 -5.36 2.89 -9.01
N PRO A 98 -4.85 3.80 -8.16
CA PRO A 98 -5.17 3.82 -6.74
C PRO A 98 -6.60 4.34 -6.55
N GLU A 99 -7.41 3.63 -5.76
CA GLU A 99 -8.82 3.93 -5.52
C GLU A 99 -9.16 3.87 -4.03
N GLY A 100 -10.29 4.50 -3.65
CA GLY A 100 -10.81 4.48 -2.28
C GLY A 100 -10.43 5.72 -1.46
N ASP A 101 -10.27 5.54 -0.16
CA ASP A 101 -10.01 6.61 0.82
C ASP A 101 -8.51 6.97 0.90
N LEU A 102 -7.97 7.48 -0.20
CA LEU A 102 -6.52 7.73 -0.31
C LEU A 102 -6.01 8.92 0.50
N ASP A 103 -6.91 9.81 0.94
CA ASP A 103 -6.59 10.95 1.81
C ASP A 103 -6.74 10.60 3.30
N ASN A 104 -7.03 9.34 3.62
CA ASN A 104 -7.13 8.86 5.00
C ASN A 104 -5.78 9.07 5.71
N PRO A 105 -5.74 9.77 6.85
CA PRO A 105 -4.49 10.06 7.53
C PRO A 105 -3.77 8.79 8.01
N TYR A 106 -4.48 7.66 8.15
CA TYR A 106 -3.93 6.39 8.59
C TYR A 106 -3.42 5.51 7.44
N PHE A 107 -3.68 5.90 6.19
CA PHE A 107 -3.14 5.22 5.03
C PHE A 107 -1.70 5.69 4.75
N GLY A 108 -0.73 4.82 5.01
CA GLY A 108 0.69 5.09 4.82
C GLY A 108 1.13 5.06 3.35
N GLY A 109 0.32 4.47 2.47
CA GLY A 109 0.56 4.38 1.04
C GLY A 109 0.71 2.94 0.55
N TRP A 110 1.56 2.72 -0.44
CA TRP A 110 1.69 1.43 -1.12
C TRP A 110 3.09 0.84 -0.92
N ARG A 111 3.16 -0.46 -0.61
CA ARG A 111 4.40 -1.23 -0.62
C ARG A 111 4.43 -2.21 -1.78
N ILE A 112 5.57 -2.27 -2.46
CA ILE A 112 5.83 -3.20 -3.55
C ILE A 112 6.67 -4.35 -3.04
N TYR A 113 6.16 -5.56 -3.27
CA TYR A 113 6.90 -6.80 -3.09
C TYR A 113 7.28 -7.41 -4.45
N ARG A 114 8.46 -8.03 -4.49
CA ARG A 114 9.04 -8.64 -5.70
C ARG A 114 9.46 -10.08 -5.45
N ARG A 115 9.21 -10.97 -6.41
CA ARG A 115 9.61 -12.39 -6.35
C ARG A 115 10.09 -12.95 -7.69
N LEU A 116 11.14 -13.77 -7.65
CA LEU A 116 11.76 -14.42 -8.81
C LEU A 116 11.61 -15.95 -8.82
N SER A 117 10.99 -16.55 -7.79
CA SER A 117 10.91 -18.01 -7.61
C SER A 117 9.57 -18.64 -8.01
N PHE A 118 8.46 -18.02 -7.63
CA PHE A 118 7.09 -18.39 -8.01
C PHE A 118 6.22 -17.13 -7.98
N PRO A 119 5.13 -17.08 -8.78
CA PRO A 119 4.26 -15.92 -8.80
C PRO A 119 3.56 -15.76 -7.46
N PHE A 120 3.16 -14.53 -7.14
CA PHE A 120 2.29 -14.30 -6.00
C PHE A 120 0.93 -15.01 -6.19
N PHE A 121 0.25 -15.24 -5.08
CA PHE A 121 -1.15 -15.61 -5.08
C PHE A 121 -1.94 -14.40 -4.58
N TRP A 122 -3.05 -14.08 -5.22
CA TRP A 122 -3.93 -12.99 -4.83
C TRP A 122 -5.37 -13.36 -5.20
N PRO A 123 -6.39 -13.07 -4.36
CA PRO A 123 -6.30 -12.46 -3.02
C PRO A 123 -5.87 -13.44 -1.92
N TYR A 124 -5.41 -12.93 -0.78
CA TYR A 124 -5.12 -13.75 0.41
C TYR A 124 -6.35 -13.94 1.29
N GLU A 125 -6.48 -15.12 1.90
CA GLU A 125 -7.58 -15.44 2.81
C GLU A 125 -7.37 -14.88 4.23
N ASN A 126 -6.11 -14.79 4.68
CA ASN A 126 -5.76 -14.33 6.03
C ASN A 126 -4.28 -13.93 6.13
N ALA A 127 -3.94 -13.22 7.22
CA ALA A 127 -2.57 -12.76 7.51
C ALA A 127 -1.54 -13.90 7.56
N SER A 128 -1.91 -15.09 8.04
CA SER A 128 -0.97 -16.21 8.13
C SER A 128 -0.56 -16.70 6.74
N GLN A 129 -1.49 -16.73 5.79
CA GLN A 129 -1.19 -17.07 4.41
C GLN A 129 -0.23 -16.04 3.81
N PHE A 130 -0.55 -14.75 3.92
CA PHE A 130 0.29 -13.65 3.44
C PHE A 130 1.72 -13.73 3.99
N ASN A 131 1.88 -13.82 5.32
CA ASN A 131 3.18 -13.85 5.98
C ASN A 131 4.02 -15.08 5.61
N SER A 132 3.40 -16.18 5.19
CA SER A 132 4.12 -17.41 4.81
C SER A 132 4.75 -17.34 3.41
N VAL A 133 4.28 -16.44 2.55
CA VAL A 133 4.69 -16.35 1.13
C VAL A 133 5.13 -14.95 0.69
N ILE A 134 5.37 -14.06 1.67
CA ILE A 134 5.77 -12.68 1.41
C ILE A 134 7.09 -12.60 0.64
N GLY A 135 7.15 -11.68 -0.32
CA GLY A 135 8.32 -11.48 -1.18
C GLY A 135 9.37 -10.58 -0.56
N THR A 136 10.32 -10.13 -1.39
CA THR A 136 11.25 -9.07 -1.00
C THR A 136 10.56 -7.73 -1.14
N GLU A 137 10.58 -6.91 -0.10
CA GLU A 137 10.17 -5.50 -0.14
C GLU A 137 11.15 -4.71 -1.00
N VAL A 138 10.65 -3.96 -1.99
CA VAL A 138 11.50 -3.22 -2.94
C VAL A 138 11.20 -1.73 -3.01
N ALA A 139 10.01 -1.29 -2.59
CA ALA A 139 9.67 0.13 -2.56
C ALA A 139 8.46 0.40 -1.65
N ASP A 140 8.46 1.59 -1.03
CA ASP A 140 7.31 2.21 -0.38
C ASP A 140 6.98 3.51 -1.11
N LEU A 141 5.70 3.75 -1.38
CA LEU A 141 5.20 4.79 -2.27
C LEU A 141 4.05 5.55 -1.61
N SER A 142 3.89 6.82 -2.00
CA SER A 142 2.80 7.65 -1.48
C SER A 142 1.41 7.13 -1.90
N PRO A 143 0.35 7.45 -1.15
CA PRO A 143 -1.03 7.08 -1.46
C PRO A 143 -1.45 7.33 -2.92
N GLN A 144 -1.01 8.43 -3.51
CA GLN A 144 -1.46 8.86 -4.83
C GLN A 144 -0.60 8.33 -5.98
N THR A 145 0.40 7.50 -5.66
CA THR A 145 1.24 6.89 -6.68
C THR A 145 0.47 5.80 -7.41
N GLY A 146 0.40 5.90 -8.74
CA GLY A 146 -0.16 4.87 -9.64
C GLY A 146 0.86 4.23 -10.57
N SER A 147 2.16 4.49 -10.37
CA SER A 147 3.20 3.87 -11.20
C SER A 147 4.54 3.77 -10.49
N TRP A 148 5.31 2.76 -10.83
CA TRP A 148 6.67 2.57 -10.31
C TRP A 148 7.56 1.86 -11.32
N ASP A 149 8.74 2.42 -11.60
CA ASP A 149 9.75 1.79 -12.44
C ASP A 149 10.66 0.91 -11.57
N ASP A 150 10.79 -0.39 -11.91
CA ASP A 150 11.73 -1.28 -11.20
C ASP A 150 13.16 -0.86 -11.53
N PRO A 151 13.97 -0.43 -10.53
CA PRO A 151 15.36 -0.06 -10.78
C PRO A 151 16.23 -1.27 -11.19
N SER A 152 15.72 -2.49 -11.01
CA SER A 152 16.41 -3.74 -11.37
C SER A 152 15.97 -4.23 -12.75
N SER A 153 16.76 -3.96 -13.79
CA SER A 153 16.59 -4.62 -15.08
C SER A 153 16.77 -6.14 -14.96
N LEU A 154 15.91 -6.90 -15.63
CA LEU A 154 15.93 -8.35 -15.64
C LEU A 154 16.72 -8.86 -16.85
N PRO A 155 17.69 -9.78 -16.66
CA PRO A 155 18.31 -10.50 -17.77
C PRO A 155 17.31 -11.37 -18.52
N ASP A 156 17.65 -11.72 -19.77
CA ASP A 156 16.85 -12.64 -20.58
C ASP A 156 16.54 -13.95 -19.84
N GLY A 157 15.29 -14.39 -19.95
CA GLY A 157 14.81 -15.61 -19.31
C GLY A 157 14.64 -15.52 -17.79
N THR A 158 14.86 -14.34 -17.19
CA THR A 158 14.52 -14.08 -15.79
C THR A 158 13.12 -13.49 -15.72
N CYS A 159 12.24 -14.11 -14.94
CA CYS A 159 10.88 -13.65 -14.73
C CYS A 159 10.66 -13.19 -13.30
N VAL A 160 9.75 -12.26 -13.13
CA VAL A 160 9.38 -11.67 -11.84
C VAL A 160 7.87 -11.64 -11.68
N SER A 161 7.43 -11.61 -10.43
CA SER A 161 6.06 -11.32 -10.04
C SER A 161 6.07 -10.21 -9.01
N TYR A 162 5.09 -9.30 -9.11
CA TYR A 162 4.95 -8.15 -8.23
C TYR A 162 3.62 -8.20 -7.49
N LEU A 163 3.63 -7.65 -6.29
CA LEU A 163 2.47 -7.47 -5.43
C LEU A 163 2.52 -6.04 -4.90
N VAL A 164 1.44 -5.30 -5.06
CA VAL A 164 1.24 -3.95 -4.50
C VAL A 164 0.27 -4.10 -3.34
N MET A 165 0.67 -3.68 -2.15
CA MET A 165 -0.11 -3.80 -0.91
C MET A 165 -0.26 -2.43 -0.27
N ALA A 166 -1.44 -2.16 0.29
CA ALA A 166 -1.63 -1.03 1.19
C ALA A 166 -0.78 -1.22 2.46
N ILE A 167 -0.26 -0.12 3.01
CA ILE A 167 0.39 -0.07 4.32
C ILE A 167 -0.25 1.01 5.19
N ASP A 168 -0.23 0.81 6.50
CA ASP A 168 -0.60 1.84 7.47
C ASP A 168 0.55 2.84 7.73
N LEU A 169 0.30 3.84 8.58
CA LEU A 169 1.34 4.81 8.99
C LEU A 169 2.55 4.21 9.73
N GLN A 170 2.40 3.01 10.30
CA GLN A 170 3.49 2.30 10.97
C GLN A 170 4.32 1.48 9.97
N GLY A 171 3.86 1.39 8.73
CA GLY A 171 4.48 0.60 7.67
C GLY A 171 4.08 -0.87 7.70
N ASP A 172 3.01 -1.21 8.43
CA ASP A 172 2.47 -2.56 8.50
C ASP A 172 1.55 -2.82 7.30
N PRO A 173 1.77 -3.92 6.55
CA PRO A 173 0.98 -4.23 5.36
C PRO A 173 -0.41 -4.74 5.69
N ASP A 174 -1.41 -4.20 5.00
CA ASP A 174 -2.78 -4.71 5.02
C ASP A 174 -2.95 -5.81 3.96
N TYR A 175 -2.89 -7.07 4.40
CA TYR A 175 -3.00 -8.24 3.52
C TYR A 175 -4.31 -8.32 2.72
N SER A 176 -5.34 -7.54 3.08
CA SER A 176 -6.66 -7.55 2.44
C SER A 176 -6.83 -6.48 1.35
N HIS A 177 -5.98 -5.46 1.33
CA HIS A 177 -6.06 -4.34 0.38
C HIS A 177 -4.79 -4.28 -0.48
N GLY A 178 -4.89 -4.75 -1.72
CA GLY A 178 -3.76 -4.82 -2.64
C GLY A 178 -4.13 -5.44 -3.99
N SER A 179 -3.11 -5.78 -4.79
CA SER A 179 -3.26 -6.54 -6.02
C SER A 179 -1.93 -7.14 -6.46
N ALA A 180 -1.96 -8.23 -7.23
CA ALA A 180 -0.79 -8.84 -7.85
C ALA A 180 -0.82 -8.64 -9.36
N ALA A 181 0.33 -8.26 -9.94
CA ALA A 181 0.38 -7.79 -11.32
C ALA A 181 0.37 -8.91 -12.36
N GLY A 182 -0.46 -8.73 -13.39
CA GLY A 182 -0.50 -9.50 -14.63
C GLY A 182 0.03 -8.74 -15.84
N TRP A 183 0.12 -9.41 -17.00
CA TRP A 183 0.29 -8.74 -18.30
C TRP A 183 -1.02 -8.09 -18.78
N ASP A 184 -2.16 -8.65 -18.38
CA ASP A 184 -3.50 -8.24 -18.78
C ASP A 184 -4.32 -7.61 -17.65
N GLY A 185 -3.76 -7.49 -16.45
CA GLY A 185 -4.47 -6.97 -15.26
C GLY A 185 -5.48 -7.96 -14.64
N ASP A 186 -5.75 -9.08 -15.30
CA ASP A 186 -6.76 -10.07 -14.90
C ASP A 186 -6.14 -11.37 -14.34
N SER A 187 -4.83 -11.57 -14.49
CA SER A 187 -4.15 -12.82 -14.11
C SER A 187 -2.82 -12.60 -13.40
N VAL A 188 -2.52 -13.39 -12.37
CA VAL A 188 -1.20 -13.35 -11.70
C VAL A 188 -0.21 -14.21 -12.49
N GLN A 189 0.49 -13.60 -13.45
CA GLN A 189 1.43 -14.28 -14.33
C GLN A 189 2.89 -13.83 -14.11
N TRP A 190 3.81 -14.57 -14.73
CA TRP A 190 5.24 -14.28 -14.73
C TRP A 190 5.61 -13.24 -15.77
N GLN A 191 6.29 -12.18 -15.33
CA GLN A 191 6.70 -11.09 -16.21
C GLN A 191 8.19 -11.22 -16.48
N CYS A 192 8.55 -11.58 -17.70
CA CYS A 192 9.94 -11.87 -18.05
C CYS A 192 10.62 -10.65 -18.67
N GLY A 193 11.86 -10.42 -18.27
CA GLY A 193 12.72 -9.44 -18.93
C GLY A 193 13.02 -9.87 -20.37
N ASP A 194 13.00 -8.90 -21.28
CA ASP A 194 13.59 -9.01 -22.61
C ASP A 194 14.68 -7.94 -22.73
N ALA A 195 15.90 -8.34 -22.36
CA ALA A 195 17.08 -7.48 -22.39
C ALA A 195 17.78 -7.51 -23.75
N THR A 196 17.49 -8.51 -24.59
CA THR A 196 18.02 -8.59 -25.95
C THR A 196 17.17 -7.73 -26.91
N PRO A 197 17.72 -6.64 -27.47
CA PRO A 197 16.98 -5.83 -28.43
C PRO A 197 16.65 -6.66 -29.69
N PRO A 198 15.49 -6.44 -30.31
CA PRO A 198 15.09 -7.19 -31.50
C PRO A 198 16.10 -6.96 -32.63
N HIS A 199 16.61 -8.05 -33.20
CA HIS A 199 17.51 -7.97 -34.36
C HIS A 199 16.70 -7.99 -35.66
N ILE A 200 16.66 -6.85 -36.35
CA ILE A 200 16.11 -6.77 -37.70
C ILE A 200 17.16 -7.29 -38.68
N ARG A 201 16.87 -8.40 -39.37
CA ARG A 201 17.65 -8.86 -40.53
C ARG A 201 16.81 -8.73 -41.78
N VAL A 202 17.29 -7.98 -42.76
CA VAL A 202 16.68 -7.91 -44.09
C VAL A 202 16.94 -9.24 -44.78
N ALA A 203 15.90 -10.07 -44.90
CA ALA A 203 16.03 -11.43 -45.44
C ALA A 203 16.07 -11.47 -46.97
N ASN A 204 15.52 -10.47 -47.66
CA ASN A 204 15.51 -10.36 -49.12
C ASN A 204 15.35 -8.90 -49.55
N MET A 205 16.47 -8.23 -49.88
CA MET A 205 16.42 -6.93 -50.53
C MET A 205 16.31 -7.14 -52.05
N TRP A 206 15.12 -6.88 -52.60
CA TRP A 206 14.93 -6.82 -54.06
C TRP A 206 15.10 -5.37 -54.51
N HIS A 207 16.01 -5.15 -55.46
CA HIS A 207 16.27 -3.85 -56.06
C HIS A 207 16.16 -4.00 -57.58
N GLU A 208 15.28 -3.22 -58.18
CA GLU A 208 15.09 -3.15 -59.63
C GLU A 208 15.76 -1.87 -60.13
N VAL A 209 16.82 -2.01 -60.94
CA VAL A 209 17.43 -0.88 -61.64
C VAL A 209 16.82 -0.82 -63.02
N THR A 210 15.97 0.17 -63.26
CA THR A 210 15.52 0.51 -64.61
C THR A 210 16.43 1.60 -65.17
N PHE A 211 17.16 1.27 -66.24
CA PHE A 211 17.86 2.26 -67.06
C PHE A 211 16.89 2.78 -68.12
N ASP A 212 16.60 4.07 -68.07
CA ASP A 212 15.99 4.76 -69.20
C ASP A 212 17.10 5.16 -70.18
N ASN A 213 17.07 4.59 -71.38
CA ASN A 213 18.01 4.91 -72.46
C ASN A 213 17.55 6.10 -73.32
N THR A 214 16.68 6.98 -72.80
CA THR A 214 16.22 8.18 -73.52
C THR A 214 17.26 9.28 -73.62
N SER A 215 18.41 9.19 -72.95
CA SER A 215 19.53 10.15 -73.07
C SER A 215 20.83 9.49 -73.54
N GLY A 216 20.75 8.69 -74.59
CA GLY A 216 21.93 8.26 -75.36
C GLY A 216 22.62 9.44 -76.05
N GLU A 217 23.26 10.32 -75.29
CA GLU A 217 24.33 11.16 -75.83
C GLU A 217 25.61 10.32 -75.89
N ASN A 218 25.96 9.91 -77.11
CA ASN A 218 27.30 9.42 -77.42
C ASN A 218 28.29 10.57 -77.16
N ILE A 219 28.93 10.56 -75.98
CA ILE A 219 30.11 11.38 -75.73
C ILE A 219 31.30 10.70 -76.42
N HIS A 220 31.59 11.18 -77.64
CA HIS A 220 32.88 11.01 -78.31
C HIS A 220 33.87 12.06 -77.83
#